data_AF-A0A1W9LM38-F1
#
_entry.id   AF-A0A1W9LM38-F1
#
_cell.length_a   1.000
_cell.length_b   1.000
_cell.length_c   1.000
_cell.angle_alpha   90.00
_cell.angle_beta   90.00
_cell.angle_gamma   90.00
#
_symmetry.space_group_name_H-M   'P 1'
#
loop_
_entity.id
_entity.type
_entity.pdbx_description
1 polymer ?
#
loop_
_entity_poly.entity_id
_entity_poly.type
_entity_poly.pdbx_seq_one_letter_code
_entity_poly.pdbx_strand_id
1 'polypeptide(L)'
;MKIAKENGLKNVWVSNGFFSEKTFDLIAYYLDATNIDLKSSEDKFYIENCGARIQPILDNLIRIKKAGIWLEIATLSIPGLSDSKEMFEKIAKFIKDKLGAETPWHISRFSGEISWKLRDVPDTPLKTLEMAYDIGKKVGLKHIYLGNI
;
A
#
# COMPACT_ATOMS: atom_id res chain seq x y z
N MET A 1 -0.99 5.58 -21.00
CA MET A 1 0.46 5.38 -20.80
C MET A 1 1.25 5.57 -22.08
N LYS A 2 0.99 4.82 -23.18
CA LYS A 2 1.73 4.96 -24.45
C LYS A 2 1.75 6.39 -25.00
N ILE A 3 0.57 6.97 -25.23
CA ILE A 3 0.42 8.36 -25.71
C ILE A 3 1.08 9.36 -24.74
N ALA A 4 0.92 9.16 -23.42
CA ALA A 4 1.56 10.02 -22.43
C ALA A 4 3.10 9.98 -22.57
N LYS A 5 3.68 8.77 -22.69
CA LYS A 5 5.11 8.57 -22.86
C LYS A 5 5.64 9.13 -24.18
N GLU A 6 4.90 8.97 -25.28
CA GLU A 6 5.21 9.60 -26.58
C GLU A 6 5.26 11.13 -26.49
N ASN A 7 4.46 11.73 -25.60
CA ASN A 7 4.44 13.17 -25.33
C ASN A 7 5.35 13.59 -24.17
N GLY A 8 6.22 12.70 -23.67
CA GLY A 8 7.15 13.01 -22.56
C GLY A 8 6.49 13.21 -21.19
N LEU A 9 5.21 12.83 -21.03
CA LEU A 9 4.48 12.94 -19.76
C LEU A 9 4.71 11.72 -18.88
N LYS A 10 4.90 11.97 -17.58
CA LYS A 10 4.99 10.92 -16.55
C LYS A 10 3.61 10.39 -16.19
N ASN A 11 3.54 9.11 -15.83
CA ASN A 11 2.28 8.48 -15.43
C ASN A 11 2.42 7.66 -14.14
N VAL A 12 1.34 7.66 -13.36
CA VAL A 12 1.22 6.92 -12.11
C VAL A 12 0.03 5.98 -12.15
N TRP A 13 0.21 4.76 -11.65
CA TRP A 13 -0.90 3.87 -11.34
C TRP A 13 -1.19 3.88 -9.85
N VAL A 14 -2.39 4.29 -9.48
CA VAL A 14 -2.95 4.04 -8.15
C VAL A 14 -3.76 2.75 -8.23
N SER A 15 -3.34 1.71 -7.52
CA SER A 15 -3.87 0.36 -7.73
C SER A 15 -3.83 -0.50 -6.47
N ASN A 16 -4.56 -1.62 -6.48
CA ASN A 16 -4.48 -2.65 -5.44
C ASN A 16 -3.31 -3.64 -5.64
N GLY A 17 -2.60 -3.55 -6.76
CA GLY A 17 -1.45 -4.42 -7.07
C GLY A 17 -1.79 -5.87 -7.40
N PHE A 18 -3.07 -6.22 -7.56
CA PHE A 18 -3.52 -7.59 -7.85
C PHE A 18 -3.69 -7.80 -9.36
N PHE A 19 -2.57 -7.94 -10.07
CA PHE A 19 -2.54 -8.21 -11.51
C PHE A 19 -1.64 -9.39 -11.85
N SER A 20 -1.85 -9.98 -13.03
CA SER A 20 -1.03 -11.11 -13.50
C SER A 20 0.34 -10.65 -13.98
N GLU A 21 1.31 -11.56 -13.99
CA GLU A 21 2.64 -11.31 -14.59
C GLU A 21 2.54 -10.87 -16.05
N LYS A 22 1.67 -11.51 -16.83
CA LYS A 22 1.39 -11.10 -18.22
C LYS A 22 0.93 -9.64 -18.33
N THR A 23 0.14 -9.15 -17.36
CA THR A 23 -0.27 -7.75 -17.33
C THR A 23 0.93 -6.85 -17.06
N PHE A 24 1.77 -7.22 -16.09
CA PHE A 24 2.99 -6.48 -15.77
C PHE A 24 3.91 -6.35 -16.97
N ASP A 25 4.21 -7.45 -17.68
CA ASP A 25 5.13 -7.45 -18.82
C ASP A 25 4.67 -6.50 -19.94
N LEU A 26 3.36 -6.33 -20.12
CA LEU A 26 2.79 -5.43 -21.12
C LEU A 26 2.91 -3.95 -20.74
N ILE A 27 2.97 -3.63 -19.44
CA ILE A 27 2.89 -2.26 -18.94
C ILE A 27 4.19 -1.72 -18.37
N ALA A 28 5.10 -2.57 -17.89
CA ALA A 28 6.25 -2.18 -17.08
C ALA A 28 7.11 -1.14 -17.80
N TYR A 29 7.33 -1.32 -19.11
CA TYR A 29 8.09 -0.37 -19.91
C TYR A 29 7.46 1.03 -19.94
N TYR A 30 6.14 1.15 -19.84
CA TYR A 30 5.42 2.41 -19.97
C TYR A 30 5.12 3.09 -18.63
N LEU A 31 5.33 2.41 -17.51
CA LEU A 31 4.88 2.87 -16.19
C LEU A 31 6.02 3.56 -15.45
N ASP A 32 5.83 4.83 -15.07
CA ASP A 32 6.88 5.59 -14.36
C ASP A 32 6.78 5.43 -12.85
N ALA A 33 5.55 5.39 -12.32
CA ALA A 33 5.28 5.35 -10.88
C ALA A 33 4.06 4.51 -10.53
N THR A 34 4.02 4.02 -9.30
CA THR A 34 2.92 3.28 -8.71
C THR A 34 2.71 3.67 -7.26
N ASN A 35 1.45 3.75 -6.86
CA ASN A 35 1.04 3.78 -5.46
C ASN A 35 0.11 2.58 -5.25
N ILE A 36 0.57 1.62 -4.47
CA ILE A 36 -0.09 0.31 -4.32
C ILE A 36 -0.63 0.13 -2.90
N ASP A 37 -1.91 -0.25 -2.82
CA ASP A 37 -2.54 -0.55 -1.55
C ASP A 37 -2.08 -1.89 -0.95
N LEU A 38 -1.25 -1.84 0.09
CA LEU A 38 -1.00 -2.96 0.99
C LEU A 38 -1.91 -2.80 2.21
N LYS A 39 -3.14 -3.30 2.06
CA LYS A 39 -4.26 -3.12 3.00
C LYS A 39 -4.12 -3.88 4.32
N SER A 40 -3.35 -4.97 4.32
CA SER A 40 -3.16 -5.83 5.48
C SER A 40 -1.89 -6.68 5.30
N SER A 41 -1.35 -7.22 6.40
CA SER A 41 -0.32 -8.28 6.36
C SER A 41 -0.92 -9.69 6.36
N GLU A 42 -2.24 -9.81 6.55
CA GLU A 42 -2.93 -11.08 6.76
C GLU A 42 -3.74 -11.47 5.52
N ASP A 43 -3.47 -12.65 4.97
CA ASP A 43 -4.17 -13.17 3.78
C ASP A 43 -5.69 -13.30 4.00
N LYS A 44 -6.11 -13.62 5.24
CA LYS A 44 -7.51 -13.68 5.65
C LYS A 44 -8.27 -12.38 5.36
N PHE A 45 -7.65 -11.22 5.61
CA PHE A 45 -8.26 -9.91 5.32
C PHE A 45 -8.62 -9.79 3.84
N TYR A 46 -7.71 -10.21 2.95
CA TYR A 46 -7.91 -10.12 1.50
C TYR A 46 -8.99 -11.08 1.00
N ILE A 47 -9.05 -12.29 1.56
CA ILE A 47 -10.09 -13.27 1.21
C ILE A 47 -11.47 -12.73 1.61
N GLU A 48 -11.62 -12.27 2.85
CA GLU A 48 -12.91 -11.87 3.41
C GLU A 48 -13.40 -10.50 2.93
N ASN A 49 -12.48 -9.54 2.72
CA ASN A 49 -12.85 -8.15 2.43
C ASN A 49 -12.58 -7.72 1.00
N CYS A 50 -11.69 -8.39 0.27
CA CYS A 50 -11.27 -7.97 -1.06
C CYS A 50 -11.57 -9.01 -2.16
N GLY A 51 -11.94 -10.25 -1.81
CA GLY A 51 -12.08 -11.34 -2.78
C GLY A 51 -10.77 -11.68 -3.49
N ALA A 52 -9.63 -11.48 -2.80
CA ALA A 52 -8.29 -11.64 -3.36
C ALA A 52 -7.35 -12.38 -2.39
N ARG A 53 -6.10 -12.58 -2.80
CA ARG A 53 -5.02 -13.13 -1.95
C ARG A 53 -3.90 -12.11 -1.85
N ILE A 54 -3.19 -12.09 -0.72
CA ILE A 54 -2.10 -11.13 -0.50
C ILE A 54 -0.86 -11.47 -1.34
N GLN A 55 -0.57 -12.76 -1.55
CA GLN A 55 0.69 -13.20 -2.13
C GLN A 55 0.97 -12.59 -3.52
N PRO A 56 0.01 -12.60 -4.47
CA PRO A 56 0.25 -11.96 -5.78
C PRO A 56 0.56 -10.47 -5.69
N ILE A 57 0.02 -9.77 -4.68
CA ILE A 57 0.29 -8.34 -4.44
C ILE A 57 1.74 -8.19 -3.97
N LEU A 58 2.18 -8.97 -2.97
CA LEU A 58 3.56 -8.92 -2.47
C LEU A 58 4.58 -9.22 -3.57
N ASP A 59 4.29 -10.22 -4.41
CA ASP A 59 5.15 -10.59 -5.53
C ASP A 59 5.22 -9.45 -6.56
N ASN A 60 4.10 -8.79 -6.85
CA ASN A 60 4.06 -7.65 -7.75
C ASN A 60 4.79 -6.43 -7.18
N LEU A 61 4.71 -6.15 -5.88
CA LEU A 61 5.46 -5.07 -5.24
C LEU A 61 6.96 -5.26 -5.45
N ILE A 62 7.46 -6.48 -5.24
CA ILE A 62 8.87 -6.83 -5.46
C ILE A 62 9.21 -6.69 -6.95
N ARG A 63 8.33 -7.15 -7.86
CA ARG A 63 8.54 -7.06 -9.31
C ARG A 63 8.62 -5.62 -9.80
N ILE A 64 7.71 -4.75 -9.36
CA ILE A 64 7.70 -3.31 -9.64
C ILE A 64 9.02 -2.68 -9.18
N LYS A 65 9.44 -2.94 -7.93
CA LYS A 65 10.67 -2.36 -7.38
C LYS A 65 11.90 -2.78 -8.17
N LYS A 66 12.00 -4.08 -8.52
CA LYS A 66 13.11 -4.63 -9.33
C LYS A 66 13.18 -4.02 -10.74
N ALA A 67 12.03 -3.65 -11.30
CA ALA A 67 11.97 -2.99 -12.62
C ALA A 67 12.38 -1.51 -12.58
N GLY A 68 12.71 -0.95 -11.41
CA GLY A 68 13.11 0.45 -11.27
C GLY A 68 11.95 1.45 -11.39
N ILE A 69 10.71 0.97 -11.33
CA ILE A 69 9.51 1.81 -11.34
C ILE A 69 9.37 2.45 -9.95
N TRP A 70 9.03 3.75 -9.88
CA TRP A 70 8.79 4.40 -8.59
C TRP A 70 7.62 3.71 -7.88
N LEU A 71 7.81 3.36 -6.62
CA LEU A 71 6.84 2.60 -5.84
C LEU A 71 6.61 3.26 -4.50
N GLU A 72 5.35 3.49 -4.20
CA GLU A 72 4.83 3.91 -2.91
C GLU A 72 3.81 2.89 -2.42
N ILE A 73 3.71 2.75 -1.10
CA ILE A 73 2.76 1.85 -0.46
C ILE A 73 1.72 2.67 0.29
N ALA A 74 0.45 2.33 0.12
CA ALA A 74 -0.65 2.91 0.89
C ALA A 74 -1.32 1.85 1.77
N THR A 75 -1.69 2.23 2.98
CA THR A 75 -2.45 1.40 3.92
C THR A 75 -3.55 2.26 4.53
N LEU A 76 -4.81 1.88 4.31
CA LEU A 76 -5.95 2.44 5.03
C LEU A 76 -6.10 1.69 6.35
N SER A 77 -5.92 2.38 7.47
CA SER A 77 -6.07 1.77 8.79
C SER A 77 -7.53 1.75 9.19
N ILE A 78 -8.14 0.57 9.33
CA ILE A 78 -9.57 0.41 9.65
C ILE A 78 -9.68 -0.25 11.04
N PRO A 79 -10.39 0.37 12.01
CA PRO A 79 -10.50 -0.19 13.35
C PRO A 79 -11.02 -1.62 13.40
N GLY A 80 -10.29 -2.49 14.10
CA GLY A 80 -10.62 -3.91 14.25
C GLY A 80 -10.39 -4.78 13.01
N LEU A 81 -9.93 -4.21 11.89
CA LEU A 81 -9.70 -4.94 10.64
C LEU A 81 -8.27 -4.78 10.12
N SER A 82 -7.71 -3.56 10.15
CA SER A 82 -6.38 -3.24 9.64
C SER A 82 -5.65 -2.18 10.46
N ASP A 83 -5.64 -2.35 11.78
CA ASP A 83 -5.11 -1.37 12.73
C ASP A 83 -4.24 -1.95 13.85
N SER A 84 -3.94 -3.25 13.82
CA SER A 84 -3.13 -3.88 14.86
C SER A 84 -1.65 -3.51 14.75
N LYS A 85 -1.00 -3.43 15.91
CA LYS A 85 0.44 -3.21 16.00
C LYS A 85 1.23 -4.27 15.21
N GLU A 86 0.84 -5.53 15.35
CA GLU A 86 1.49 -6.66 14.70
C GLU A 86 1.39 -6.57 13.18
N MET A 87 0.25 -6.12 12.65
CA MET A 87 0.09 -5.87 11.22
C MET A 87 1.08 -4.80 10.76
N PHE A 88 1.09 -3.64 11.43
CA PHE A 88 1.97 -2.54 11.02
C PHE A 88 3.44 -2.92 11.09
N GLU A 89 3.86 -3.69 12.10
CA GLU A 89 5.23 -4.21 12.15
C GLU A 89 5.56 -5.12 10.97
N LYS A 90 4.63 -6.01 10.57
CA LYS A 90 4.83 -6.89 9.42
C LYS A 90 4.91 -6.11 8.11
N ILE A 91 4.03 -5.13 7.90
CA ILE A 91 4.05 -4.26 6.71
C ILE A 91 5.35 -3.45 6.68
N ALA A 92 5.70 -2.76 7.76
CA ALA A 92 6.91 -1.93 7.81
C ALA A 92 8.19 -2.74 7.57
N LYS A 93 8.29 -3.94 8.17
CA LYS A 93 9.42 -4.87 7.93
C LYS A 93 9.45 -5.34 6.49
N PHE A 94 8.32 -5.72 5.91
CA PHE A 94 8.25 -6.11 4.49
C PHE A 94 8.73 -4.98 3.57
N ILE A 95 8.26 -3.75 3.77
CA ILE A 95 8.68 -2.59 2.98
C ILE A 95 10.19 -2.41 3.10
N LYS A 96 10.73 -2.37 4.32
CA LYS A 96 12.17 -2.20 4.53
C LYS A 96 12.98 -3.31 3.87
N ASP A 97 12.63 -4.57 4.13
CA ASP A 97 13.47 -5.72 3.79
C ASP A 97 13.35 -6.13 2.32
N LYS A 98 12.19 -5.89 1.69
CA LYS A 98 11.92 -6.31 0.31
C LYS A 98 11.87 -5.18 -0.69
N LEU A 99 11.47 -3.97 -0.26
CA LEU A 99 11.32 -2.81 -1.14
C LEU A 99 12.38 -1.73 -0.88
N GLY A 100 13.04 -1.77 0.28
CA GLY A 100 14.08 -0.83 0.68
C GLY A 100 13.54 0.35 1.51
N ALA A 101 14.39 0.88 2.39
CA ALA A 101 14.02 1.87 3.41
C ALA A 101 13.53 3.24 2.85
N GLU A 102 13.90 3.55 1.60
CA GLU A 102 13.49 4.76 0.88
C GLU A 102 12.10 4.63 0.24
N THR A 103 11.45 3.45 0.30
CA THR A 103 10.10 3.27 -0.25
C THR A 103 9.07 3.98 0.62
N PRO A 104 8.33 4.98 0.12
CA PRO A 104 7.35 5.70 0.92
C PRO A 104 6.20 4.81 1.39
N TRP A 105 5.82 4.99 2.65
CA TRP A 105 4.65 4.36 3.24
C TRP A 105 3.64 5.40 3.71
N HIS A 106 2.46 5.37 3.11
CA HIS A 106 1.33 6.25 3.41
C HIS A 106 0.32 5.49 4.25
N ILE A 107 -0.09 6.08 5.37
CA ILE A 107 -1.01 5.48 6.33
C ILE A 107 -2.16 6.44 6.51
N SER A 108 -3.33 6.07 6.00
CA SER A 108 -4.50 6.95 6.00
C SER A 108 -5.51 6.53 7.05
N ARG A 109 -6.15 7.53 7.67
CA ARG A 109 -7.28 7.35 8.58
C ARG A 109 -8.52 6.88 7.79
N PHE A 110 -9.22 5.92 8.37
CA PHE A 110 -10.56 5.52 7.94
C PHE A 110 -11.60 6.39 8.62
N SER A 111 -12.65 6.74 7.87
CA SER A 111 -13.81 7.48 8.36
C SER A 111 -15.06 6.60 8.22
N GLY A 112 -15.63 6.21 9.35
CA GLY A 112 -16.81 5.35 9.41
C GLY A 112 -18.03 6.04 8.82
N GLU A 113 -18.23 7.30 9.18
CA GLU A 113 -19.43 8.08 8.83
C GLU A 113 -19.69 8.17 7.33
N ILE A 114 -18.62 8.26 6.52
CA ILE A 114 -18.70 8.37 5.06
C ILE A 114 -18.50 7.03 4.34
N SER A 115 -18.26 5.95 5.08
CA SER A 115 -18.09 4.61 4.51
C SER A 115 -19.41 4.13 3.92
N TRP A 116 -19.35 3.44 2.78
CA TRP A 116 -20.55 2.84 2.18
C TRP A 116 -20.87 1.46 2.78
N LYS A 117 -19.86 0.75 3.31
CA LYS A 117 -19.99 -0.63 3.81
C LYS A 117 -19.78 -0.75 5.32
N LEU A 118 -18.94 0.10 5.90
CA LEU A 118 -18.46 -0.03 7.28
C LEU A 118 -18.87 1.18 8.12
N ARG A 119 -20.15 1.59 8.03
CA ARG A 119 -20.68 2.76 8.74
C ARG A 119 -20.66 2.61 10.26
N ASP A 120 -20.80 1.38 10.73
CA ASP A 120 -20.81 1.05 12.16
C ASP A 120 -19.39 0.92 12.75
N VAL A 121 -18.35 0.97 11.92
CA VAL A 121 -16.95 0.99 12.38
C VAL A 121 -16.59 2.44 12.67
N PRO A 122 -16.05 2.77 13.87
CA PRO A 122 -15.68 4.13 14.18
C PRO A 122 -14.53 4.63 13.29
N ASP A 123 -14.34 5.94 13.27
CA ASP A 123 -13.14 6.53 12.70
C ASP A 123 -11.87 5.99 13.37
N THR A 124 -10.80 5.87 12.59
CA THR A 124 -9.50 5.46 13.15
C THR A 124 -8.99 6.55 14.09
N PRO A 125 -8.69 6.22 15.36
CA PRO A 125 -8.07 7.17 16.27
C PRO A 125 -6.72 7.62 15.74
N LEU A 126 -6.39 8.91 15.88
CA LEU A 126 -5.08 9.45 15.47
C LEU A 126 -3.91 8.67 16.11
N LYS A 127 -4.06 8.25 17.36
CA LYS A 127 -3.07 7.43 18.08
C LYS A 127 -2.71 6.13 17.37
N THR A 128 -3.66 5.54 16.64
CA THR A 128 -3.40 4.33 15.84
C THR A 128 -2.46 4.63 14.67
N LEU A 129 -2.63 5.78 14.02
CA LEU A 129 -1.75 6.23 12.94
C LEU A 129 -0.36 6.60 13.48
N GLU A 130 -0.31 7.31 14.61
CA GLU A 130 0.95 7.64 15.31
C GLU A 130 1.72 6.37 15.69
N MET A 131 1.03 5.34 16.18
CA MET A 131 1.64 4.04 16.46
C MET A 131 2.27 3.43 15.20
N ALA A 132 1.56 3.44 14.06
CA ALA A 132 2.08 2.91 12.81
C ALA A 132 3.30 3.71 12.30
N TYR A 133 3.26 5.03 12.46
CA TYR A 133 4.38 5.93 12.16
C TYR A 133 5.63 5.62 12.99
N ASP A 134 5.48 5.47 14.30
CA ASP A 134 6.58 5.12 15.21
C ASP A 134 7.17 3.75 14.90
N ILE A 135 6.33 2.78 14.52
CA ILE A 135 6.78 1.47 14.06
C ILE A 135 7.61 1.59 12.79
N GLY A 136 7.12 2.33 11.78
CA GLY A 136 7.86 2.58 10.54
C GLY A 136 9.24 3.19 10.81
N LYS A 137 9.29 4.21 11.67
CA LYS A 137 10.54 4.86 12.10
C LYS A 137 11.47 3.88 12.80
N LYS A 138 10.96 3.11 13.76
CA LYS A 138 11.73 2.14 14.54
C LYS A 138 12.32 1.03 13.68
N VAL A 139 11.56 0.58 12.68
CA VAL A 139 12.05 -0.40 11.70
C VAL A 139 13.11 0.23 10.81
N GLY A 140 13.05 1.54 10.54
CA GLY A 140 14.08 2.31 9.85
C GLY A 140 13.65 2.83 8.48
N LEU A 141 12.35 2.87 8.19
CA LEU A 141 11.81 3.54 7.00
C LEU A 141 12.11 5.04 7.07
N LYS A 142 12.37 5.64 5.91
CA LYS A 142 12.75 7.05 5.80
C LYS A 142 11.57 7.98 5.54
N HIS A 143 10.59 7.49 4.78
CA HIS A 143 9.45 8.28 4.31
C HIS A 143 8.16 7.62 4.78
N ILE A 144 7.52 8.23 5.79
CA ILE A 144 6.27 7.73 6.37
C ILE A 144 5.33 8.92 6.48
N TYR A 145 4.14 8.80 5.89
CA TYR A 145 3.18 9.89 5.77
C TYR A 145 1.85 9.46 6.37
N LEU A 146 1.32 10.29 7.26
CA LEU A 146 -0.02 10.11 7.80
C LEU A 146 -1.00 10.95 6.99
N GLY A 147 -2.11 10.34 6.57
CA GLY A 147 -3.11 10.96 5.70
C GLY A 147 -4.51 10.97 6.32
N ASN A 148 -5.37 11.84 5.81
CA ASN A 148 -6.76 12.03 6.25
C ASN A 148 -6.91 12.34 7.75
N ILE A 149 -5.96 13.08 8.34
CA ILE A 149 -6.00 13.52 9.74
C ILE A 149 -6.88 14.76 9.90
#